data_AF-A0AA40ML74-F1
#
_entry.id   AF-A0AA40ML74-F1
#
_cell.length_a   1.000
_cell.length_b   1.000
_cell.length_c   1.000
_cell.angle_alpha   90.00
_cell.angle_beta   90.00
_cell.angle_gamma   90.00
#
_symmetry.space_group_name_H-M   'P 1'
#
loop_
_entity.id
_entity.type
_entity.pdbx_description
1 polymer ?
#
loop_
_entity_poly.entity_id
_entity_poly.type
_entity_poly.pdbx_seq_one_letter_code
_entity_poly.pdbx_strand_id
1 'polypeptide(L)' 'YHIGVERDHDDEIIYSDNTGLPKHYLAGHDVEEFYGVVKRWGASDSVKRLVEITKNAPFVSDFNVSACCGNCVIN' A
#
# COMPACT_ATOMS: atom_id res chain seq x y z
N TYR A 1 0.11 -1.46 7.05
CA TYR A 1 -0.82 -0.33 7.05
C TYR A 1 -0.94 0.24 8.45
N HIS A 2 -0.97 1.57 8.55
CA HIS A 2 -1.30 2.30 9.78
C HIS A 2 -2.45 3.25 9.49
N ILE A 3 -3.08 3.76 10.55
CA ILE A 3 -4.09 4.80 10.45
C ILE A 3 -3.34 6.14 10.31
N GLY A 4 -3.51 6.80 9.17
CA GLY A 4 -3.04 8.16 8.93
C GLY A 4 -4.19 9.16 9.00
N VAL A 5 -3.86 10.43 9.23
CA VAL A 5 -4.79 11.56 9.16
C VAL A 5 -4.57 12.29 7.84
N GLU A 6 -5.64 12.54 7.10
CA GLU A 6 -5.61 13.21 5.80
C GLU A 6 -5.25 14.69 5.98
N ARG A 7 -4.40 15.20 5.09
CA ARG A 7 -3.88 16.58 5.11
C ARG A 7 -4.01 17.25 3.75
N ASP A 8 -4.18 18.56 3.75
CA ASP A 8 -4.22 19.37 2.52
C ASP A 8 -2.82 19.76 2.01
N HIS A 9 -2.75 20.65 1.02
CA HIS A 9 -1.49 21.09 0.42
C HIS A 9 -0.60 21.89 1.39
N ASP A 10 -1.20 22.53 2.38
CA ASP A 10 -0.51 23.34 3.39
C ASP A 10 -0.16 22.50 4.64
N ASP A 11 -0.33 21.17 4.56
CA ASP A 11 -0.13 20.19 5.63
C ASP A 11 -1.14 20.31 6.79
N GLU A 12 -2.27 21.00 6.59
CA GLU A 12 -3.32 21.14 7.61
C GLU A 12 -4.27 19.94 7.61
N ILE A 13 -4.82 19.61 8.79
CA ILE A 13 -5.71 18.45 8.96
C ILE A 13 -7.04 18.70 8.24
N ILE A 14 -7.46 17.73 7.42
CA ILE A 14 -8.79 17.76 6.80
C ILE A 14 -9.83 17.20 7.76
N TYR A 15 -10.87 17.99 8.05
CA TYR A 15 -12.01 17.57 8.86
C TYR A 15 -13.18 17.10 7.98
N SER A 16 -13.99 16.19 8.52
CA SER A 16 -15.22 15.73 7.88
C SER A 16 -16.37 16.69 8.19
N ASP A 17 -17.02 17.24 7.15
CA ASP A 17 -18.18 18.13 7.31
C ASP A 17 -19.36 17.46 8.01
N ASN A 18 -19.47 16.13 7.93
CA ASN A 18 -20.56 15.37 8.53
C ASN A 18 -20.35 15.06 10.01
N THR A 19 -19.09 14.91 10.45
CA THR A 19 -18.76 14.43 11.81
C THR A 19 -17.98 15.43 12.64
N GLY A 20 -17.38 16.45 12.00
CA GLY A 20 -16.47 17.40 12.65
C GLY A 20 -15.16 16.78 13.13
N LEU A 21 -14.88 15.52 12.77
CA LEU A 21 -13.67 14.79 13.17
C LEU A 21 -12.64 14.75 12.03
N PRO A 22 -11.34 14.59 12.34
CA PRO A 22 -10.31 14.40 11.32
C PRO A 22 -10.64 13.23 10.38
N LYS A 23 -10.42 13.44 9.08
CA LYS A 23 -10.50 12.36 8.09
C LYS A 23 -9.28 11.45 8.24
N HIS A 24 -9.54 10.15 8.30
CA HIS A 24 -8.50 9.15 8.43
C HIS A 24 -8.43 8.32 7.15
N TYR A 25 -7.23 7.86 6.82
CA TYR A 25 -6.98 6.99 5.67
C TYR A 25 -6.04 5.84 6.06
N LEU A 26 -6.04 4.78 5.23
CA LEU A 26 -5.06 3.72 5.35
C LEU A 26 -3.74 4.20 4.78
N ALA A 27 -2.85 4.63 5.67
CA ALA A 27 -1.50 4.99 5.28
C ALA A 27 -0.73 3.73 4.89
N GLY A 28 -0.06 3.82 3.74
CA GLY A 28 0.97 2.87 3.36
C GLY A 28 2.02 2.76 4.46
N HIS A 29 2.59 1.57 4.63
CA HIS A 29 3.84 1.49 5.38
C HIS A 29 4.89 2.18 4.54
N ASP A 30 5.49 3.25 5.07
CA ASP A 30 6.66 3.83 4.43
C ASP A 30 7.75 2.77 4.42
N VAL A 31 8.02 2.24 3.23
CA VAL A 31 9.01 1.18 3.05
C VAL A 31 10.44 1.74 3.08
N GLU A 32 10.60 3.05 2.93
CA GLU A 32 11.90 3.73 2.88
C GLU A 32 12.63 3.65 4.22
N GLU A 33 11.88 3.67 5.33
CA GLU A 33 12.40 3.44 6.69
C GLU A 33 13.10 2.07 6.83
N PHE A 34 12.69 1.06 6.06
CA PHE A 34 13.34 -0.25 6.10
C PHE A 34 14.69 -0.28 5.35
N TYR A 35 14.95 0.62 4.41
CA TYR A 35 16.20 0.64 3.66
C TYR A 35 17.39 0.91 4.59
N GLY A 36 17.25 1.88 5.50
CA GLY A 36 18.28 2.22 6.48
C GLY A 36 18.59 1.05 7.42
N VAL A 37 17.55 0.35 7.88
CA VAL A 37 17.67 -0.82 8.78
C VAL A 37 18.38 -1.97 8.07
N VAL A 38 17.93 -2.35 6.87
CA VAL A 38 18.52 -3.46 6.10
C VAL A 38 19.96 -3.14 5.71
N LYS A 39 20.27 -1.90 5.34
CA LYS A 39 21.64 -1.49 4.99
C LYS A 39 22.60 -1.55 6.19
N ARG A 40 22.14 -1.19 7.38
CA ARG A 40 22.99 -1.12 8.59
C ARG A 40 23.16 -2.46 9.28
N TRP A 41 22.08 -3.25 9.35
CA TRP A 41 22.02 -4.46 10.17
C TRP A 41 21.86 -5.75 9.36
N GLY A 42 21.69 -5.65 8.04
CA GLY A 42 21.38 -6.77 7.18
C GLY A 42 19.89 -7.10 7.13
N ALA A 43 19.49 -7.88 6.13
CA ALA A 43 18.11 -8.33 5.97
C ALA A 43 17.78 -9.43 6.99
N SER A 44 16.60 -9.34 7.63
CA SER A 44 16.05 -10.44 8.41
C SER A 44 15.63 -11.61 7.51
N ASP A 45 15.42 -12.79 8.08
CA ASP A 45 15.06 -13.97 7.28
C ASP A 45 13.71 -13.83 6.56
N SER A 46 12.75 -13.11 7.17
CA SER A 46 11.48 -12.77 6.51
C SER A 46 11.70 -11.87 5.28
N VAL A 47 12.61 -10.90 5.37
CA VAL A 47 12.96 -10.02 4.24
C VAL A 47 13.71 -10.80 3.17
N LYS A 48 14.64 -11.69 3.54
CA LYS A 48 15.31 -12.58 2.58
C LYS A 48 14.32 -13.48 1.84
N ARG A 49 13.35 -14.05 2.56
CA ARG A 49 12.27 -14.86 1.97
C ARG A 49 11.42 -14.05 1.01
N LEU A 50 11.09 -12.81 1.35
CA LEU A 50 10.37 -11.91 0.46
C LEU A 50 11.17 -11.65 -0.83
N VAL A 51 12.46 -11.31 -0.71
CA VAL A 51 13.36 -11.11 -1.86
C VAL A 51 13.46 -12.36 -2.74
N GLU A 52 13.40 -13.56 -2.16
CA GLU A 52 13.42 -14.80 -2.95
C GLU A 52 12.11 -15.00 -3.72
N ILE A 53 10.96 -14.72 -3.08
CA ILE A 53 9.65 -14.81 -3.73
C ILE A 53 9.56 -13.82 -4.91
N THR A 54 10.06 -12.59 -4.76
CA THR A 54 9.97 -11.55 -5.80
C THR A 54 10.81 -11.83 -7.04
N LYS A 55 11.75 -12.78 -6.99
CA LYS A 55 12.49 -13.23 -8.19
C LYS A 55 11.65 -14.07 -9.13
N ASN A 56 10.52 -14.59 -8.66
CA ASN A 56 9.63 -15.44 -9.45
C ASN A 56 8.51 -14.60 -10.09
N ALA A 57 7.96 -15.08 -11.19
CA ALA A 57 6.76 -14.50 -11.77
C ALA A 57 5.61 -14.53 -10.75
N PRO A 58 4.72 -13.52 -10.74
CA PRO A 58 3.56 -13.53 -9.86
C PRO A 58 2.69 -14.75 -10.17
N PHE A 59 2.17 -15.38 -9.11
CA PHE A 59 1.32 -16.57 -9.24
C PHE A 59 0.01 -16.28 -10.01
N VAL A 60 -0.46 -15.04 -9.94
CA VAL A 60 -1.61 -14.54 -10.68
C VAL A 60 -1.07 -13.63 -11.78
N SER A 61 -1.52 -13.84 -13.02
CA SER A 61 -1.22 -12.92 -14.11
C SER A 61 -1.89 -11.55 -13.87
N ASP A 62 -1.48 -10.52 -14.62
CA ASP A 62 -2.16 -9.21 -14.69
C ASP A 62 -3.57 -9.31 -15.34
N PHE A 63 -4.33 -10.36 -15.02
CA PHE A 63 -5.66 -10.56 -15.54
C PHE A 63 -6.58 -9.45 -15.01
N ASN A 64 -7.15 -8.69 -15.95
CA ASN A 64 -8.02 -7.57 -15.66
C ASN A 64 -9.23 -8.05 -14.83
N VAL A 65 -9.34 -7.62 -13.58
CA VAL A 65 -10.48 -7.92 -12.70
C VAL A 65 -11.82 -7.54 -13.37
N SER A 66 -11.84 -6.51 -14.24
CA SER A 66 -13.01 -6.17 -15.04
C SER A 66 -13.45 -7.30 -15.98
N ALA A 67 -12.53 -8.14 -16.49
CA ALA A 67 -12.87 -9.28 -17.35
C ALA A 67 -13.56 -10.42 -16.58
N CYS A 68 -13.42 -10.49 -15.25
CA CYS A 68 -14.14 -11.46 -14.42
C CYS A 68 -15.60 -11.07 -14.13
N CYS A 69 -15.96 -9.79 -14.34
CA CYS A 69 -17.24 -9.24 -13.93
C CYS A 69 -18.44 -9.77 -14.76
N GLY A 70 -18.20 -10.46 -15.87
CA GLY A 70 -19.23 -11.04 -16.76
C GLY A 70 -20.07 -10.02 -17.53
N ASN A 71 -20.16 -8.77 -17.04
CA ASN A 71 -20.92 -7.67 -17.65
C ASN A 71 -20.03 -6.69 -18.44
N CYS A 72 -18.74 -6.65 -18.14
CA CYS A 72 -17.79 -5.68 -18.68
C CYS A 72 -17.27 -6.08 -20.09
N VAL A 73 -17.67 -7.25 -20.59
CA VAL A 73 -17.32 -7.79 -21.92
C VAL A 73 -18.54 -7.87 -22.85
N ILE A 74 -19.70 -7.42 -22.40
CA ILE A 74 -20.92 -7.34 -23.21
C ILE A 74 -20.91 -5.98 -23.88
N ASN A 75 -20.27 -5.90 -25.05
CA ASN A 75 -20.57 -4.87 -26.05
C ASN A 75 -21.97 -5.12 -26.63
#